data_AF-Q9V1S1-F1
#
_entry.id   AF-Q9V1S1-F1
#
_cell.length_a   1.000
_cell.length_b   1.000
_cell.length_c   1.000
_cell.angle_alpha   90.00
_cell.angle_beta   90.00
_cell.angle_gamma   90.00
#
_symmetry.space_group_name_H-M   'P 1'
#
loop_
_entity.id
_entity.type
_entity.pdbx_description
1 polymer ?
#
loop_
_entity_poly.entity_id
_entity_poly.type
_entity_poly.pdbx_seq_one_letter_code
_entity_poly.pdbx_strand_id
1 'polypeptide(L)'
;MLLTNHAKERIAKRLAKRKKIDRIYSALFSFLKNSIRIEVEGTILFTDGSKTLVATRLNGEYLDLKDIIGRVKDIEENYECVFWDRRIVKITKPGKFLQDVSPGKYYFYINKEKKTLYIGTQEPLLALTFRPAKRWERALFYFT
;
A
#
# COMPACT_ATOMS: atom_id res chain seq x y z
N MET A 1 -1.37 -2.07 0.32
CA MET A 1 -0.78 -1.15 1.30
C MET A 1 -0.79 0.29 0.80
N LEU A 2 -0.89 1.23 1.73
CA LEU A 2 -0.67 2.66 1.54
C LEU A 2 0.73 3.04 2.01
N LEU A 3 1.22 4.21 1.59
CA LEU A 3 2.55 4.71 1.95
C LEU A 3 2.45 6.02 2.74
N THR A 4 3.18 6.14 3.85
CA THR A 4 3.41 7.44 4.49
C THR A 4 4.29 8.34 3.59
N ASN A 5 4.28 9.65 3.82
CA ASN A 5 5.19 10.58 3.13
C ASN A 5 6.65 10.16 3.30
N HIS A 6 7.03 9.77 4.52
CA HIS A 6 8.37 9.27 4.79
C HIS A 6 8.68 8.01 3.96
N ALA A 7 7.81 7.01 3.92
CA ALA A 7 8.01 5.83 3.09
C ALA A 7 8.12 6.18 1.60
N LYS A 8 7.27 7.07 1.07
CA LYS A 8 7.32 7.55 -0.31
C LYS A 8 8.68 8.18 -0.64
N GLU A 9 9.18 9.08 0.19
CA GLU A 9 10.49 9.71 0.02
C GLU A 9 11.63 8.68 0.02
N ARG A 10 11.58 7.73 0.96
CA ARG A 10 12.58 6.68 1.11
C ARG A 10 12.60 5.71 -0.07
N ILE A 11 11.44 5.38 -0.63
CA ILE A 11 11.31 4.56 -1.86
C ILE A 11 11.75 5.37 -3.08
N ALA A 12 11.34 6.64 -3.19
CA ALA A 12 11.74 7.53 -4.28
C ALA A 12 13.27 7.68 -4.35
N LYS A 13 13.92 7.91 -3.19
CA LYS A 13 15.37 8.07 -3.10
C LYS A 13 16.15 6.80 -3.45
N ARG A 14 15.64 5.62 -3.06
CA ARG A 14 16.43 4.38 -3.09
C ARG A 14 16.07 3.42 -4.22
N LEU A 15 14.83 3.44 -4.71
CA LEU A 15 14.36 2.53 -5.75
C LEU A 15 13.97 3.28 -7.03
N ALA A 16 13.07 4.26 -6.93
CA ALA A 16 12.46 4.85 -8.12
C ALA A 16 13.33 5.91 -8.83
N LYS A 17 14.25 6.57 -8.10
CA LYS A 17 15.02 7.75 -8.55
C LYS A 17 14.17 8.89 -9.15
N ARG A 18 12.86 8.87 -8.91
CA ARG A 18 11.84 9.81 -9.37
C ARG A 18 10.74 9.95 -8.31
N LYS A 19 10.08 11.11 -8.25
CA LYS A 19 9.06 11.44 -7.23
C LYS A 19 7.60 11.16 -7.64
N LYS A 20 7.35 10.72 -8.88
CA LYS A 20 5.99 10.49 -9.38
C LYS A 20 5.35 9.27 -8.69
N ILE A 21 4.09 9.40 -8.25
CA ILE A 21 3.43 8.42 -7.37
C ILE A 21 3.30 7.03 -8.00
N ASP A 22 2.96 6.96 -9.28
CA ASP A 22 2.91 5.73 -10.09
C ASP A 22 4.26 5.01 -10.11
N ARG A 23 5.37 5.75 -10.23
CA ARG A 23 6.73 5.20 -10.20
C ARG A 23 7.14 4.73 -8.83
N ILE A 24 6.73 5.43 -7.76
CA ILE A 24 6.98 5.01 -6.38
C ILE A 24 6.25 3.68 -6.10
N TYR A 25 4.97 3.59 -6.42
CA TYR A 25 4.20 2.35 -6.24
C TYR A 25 4.67 1.23 -7.17
N SER A 26 5.04 1.52 -8.41
CA SER A 26 5.64 0.53 -9.31
C SER A 26 6.94 -0.05 -8.73
N ALA A 27 7.82 0.81 -8.20
CA ALA A 27 9.04 0.36 -7.54
C ALA A 27 8.77 -0.47 -6.29
N LEU A 28 7.77 -0.07 -5.48
CA LEU A 28 7.28 -0.86 -4.34
C LEU A 28 6.78 -2.24 -4.79
N PHE A 29 5.95 -2.31 -5.82
CA PHE A 29 5.39 -3.56 -6.32
C PHE A 29 6.47 -4.51 -6.83
N SER A 30 7.55 -3.99 -7.44
CA SER A 30 8.70 -4.79 -7.84
C SER A 30 9.50 -5.29 -6.64
N PHE A 31 9.72 -4.44 -5.64
CA PHE A 31 10.37 -4.84 -4.40
C PHE A 31 9.61 -5.96 -3.69
N LEU A 32 8.30 -5.83 -3.55
CA LEU A 32 7.46 -6.82 -2.87
C LEU A 32 7.43 -8.19 -3.57
N LYS A 33 7.63 -8.26 -4.88
CA LYS A 33 7.69 -9.56 -5.60
C LYS A 33 8.87 -10.44 -5.14
N ASN A 34 9.96 -9.81 -4.72
CA ASN A 34 11.20 -10.49 -4.33
C ASN A 34 11.42 -10.44 -2.80
N SER A 35 10.39 -10.04 -2.05
CA SER A 35 10.49 -9.88 -0.60
C SER A 35 9.79 -11.02 0.11
N ILE A 36 10.38 -11.48 1.22
CA ILE A 36 9.66 -12.29 2.20
C ILE A 36 8.87 -11.40 3.14
N ARG A 37 7.77 -11.92 3.69
CA ARG A 37 6.99 -11.27 4.74
C ARG A 37 7.39 -11.85 6.09
N ILE A 38 7.75 -10.99 7.04
CA ILE A 38 8.05 -11.35 8.42
C ILE A 38 7.11 -10.56 9.33
N GLU A 39 6.54 -11.21 10.34
CA GLU A 39 5.71 -10.56 11.34
C GLU A 39 6.36 -10.64 12.72
N VAL A 40 6.56 -9.48 13.36
CA VAL A 40 7.20 -9.36 14.67
C VAL A 40 6.44 -8.35 15.50
N GLU A 41 5.84 -8.79 16.62
CA GLU A 41 5.19 -7.91 17.61
C GLU A 41 4.19 -6.91 16.97
N GLY A 42 3.35 -7.40 16.05
CA GLY A 42 2.36 -6.57 15.35
C GLY A 42 2.92 -5.67 14.24
N THR A 43 4.25 -5.62 14.06
CA THR A 43 4.91 -4.98 12.93
C THR A 43 5.10 -5.98 11.79
N ILE A 44 4.79 -5.55 10.56
CA ILE A 44 4.97 -6.35 9.35
C ILE A 44 6.17 -5.83 8.58
N LEU A 45 7.13 -6.70 8.32
CA LEU A 45 8.32 -6.41 7.54
C LEU A 45 8.25 -7.12 6.20
N PHE A 46 8.62 -6.41 5.15
CA PHE A 46 8.92 -7.01 3.85
C PHE A 46 10.39 -6.78 3.57
N THR A 47 11.16 -7.84 3.33
CA THR A 47 12.60 -7.71 3.04
C THR A 47 13.04 -8.57 1.87
N ASP A 48 13.90 -8.02 1.02
CA ASP A 48 14.60 -8.70 -0.09
C ASP A 48 16.05 -9.06 0.29
N GLY A 49 16.37 -9.07 1.59
CA GLY A 49 17.73 -9.28 2.11
C GLY A 49 18.66 -8.06 2.00
N SER A 50 18.28 -7.02 1.26
CA SER A 50 19.07 -5.78 1.12
C SER A 50 18.38 -4.56 1.75
N LYS A 51 17.06 -4.46 1.57
CA LYS A 51 16.18 -3.42 2.10
C LYS A 51 15.02 -4.06 2.84
N THR A 52 14.40 -3.25 3.69
CA THR A 52 13.22 -3.62 4.46
C THR A 52 12.22 -2.49 4.39
N LEU A 53 11.00 -2.84 4.00
CA LEU A 53 9.81 -2.03 4.17
C LEU A 53 9.18 -2.40 5.52
N VAL A 54 8.99 -1.40 6.37
CA VAL A 54 8.33 -1.56 7.67
C VAL A 54 6.90 -1.07 7.53
N ALA A 55 5.94 -1.89 7.90
CA ALA A 55 4.52 -1.60 7.80
C ALA A 55 3.77 -1.99 9.08
N THR A 56 2.61 -1.38 9.28
CA THR A 56 1.64 -1.75 10.30
C THR A 56 0.28 -2.04 9.66
N ARG A 57 -0.58 -2.77 10.36
CA ARG A 57 -1.96 -2.99 9.94
C ARG A 57 -2.76 -1.69 10.04
N LEU A 58 -3.65 -1.49 9.09
CA LEU A 58 -4.71 -0.49 9.20
C LEU A 58 -6.01 -1.22 9.52
N ASN A 59 -6.88 -0.54 10.28
CA ASN A 59 -8.23 -1.02 10.54
C ASN A 59 -9.07 -0.82 9.28
N GLY A 60 -9.01 -1.79 8.37
CA GLY A 60 -9.86 -1.87 7.20
C GLY A 60 -11.16 -2.60 7.50
N GLU A 61 -12.20 -2.25 6.77
CA GLU A 61 -13.49 -2.94 6.84
C GLU A 61 -13.65 -3.83 5.60
N TYR A 62 -14.15 -5.05 5.79
CA TYR A 62 -14.41 -5.97 4.69
C TYR A 62 -15.85 -5.79 4.20
N LEU A 63 -16.01 -5.17 3.03
CA LEU A 63 -17.30 -4.67 2.53
C LEU A 63 -17.54 -5.11 1.09
N ASP A 64 -18.81 -5.21 0.71
CA ASP A 64 -19.21 -5.33 -0.70
C ASP A 64 -18.90 -4.04 -1.45
N LEU A 65 -18.49 -4.14 -2.72
CA LEU A 65 -18.16 -2.97 -3.55
C LEU A 65 -19.30 -1.94 -3.60
N LYS A 66 -20.56 -2.39 -3.58
CA LYS A 66 -21.73 -1.51 -3.56
C LYS A 66 -21.74 -0.60 -2.32
N ASP A 67 -21.40 -1.14 -1.15
CA ASP A 67 -21.34 -0.38 0.09
C ASP A 67 -20.15 0.57 0.09
N ILE A 68 -19.01 0.15 -0.46
CA ILE A 68 -17.83 1.00 -0.64
C ILE A 68 -18.16 2.20 -1.52
N ILE A 69 -18.84 1.98 -2.66
CA ILE A 69 -19.30 3.05 -3.55
C ILE A 69 -20.24 4.01 -2.80
N GLY A 70 -21.18 3.48 -2.03
CA GLY A 70 -22.09 4.28 -1.21
C GLY A 70 -21.39 5.19 -0.21
N ARG A 71 -20.26 4.76 0.37
CA ARG A 71 -19.46 5.54 1.33
C ARG A 71 -18.66 6.67 0.70
N VAL A 72 -18.32 6.56 -0.59
CA VAL A 72 -17.46 7.53 -1.27
C VAL A 72 -18.18 8.38 -2.31
N LYS A 73 -19.49 8.17 -2.49
CA LYS A 73 -20.30 8.80 -3.54
C LYS A 73 -20.28 10.33 -3.49
N ASP A 74 -20.22 10.92 -2.29
CA ASP A 74 -20.28 12.37 -2.08
C ASP A 74 -18.87 13.01 -2.00
N ILE A 75 -17.80 12.24 -2.28
CA ILE A 75 -16.42 12.74 -2.23
C ILE A 75 -16.03 13.32 -3.58
N GLU A 76 -16.05 14.64 -3.66
CA GLU A 76 -15.70 15.39 -4.87
C GLU A 76 -14.20 15.72 -4.99
N GLU A 77 -13.44 15.55 -3.91
CA GLU A 77 -12.01 15.84 -3.88
C GLU A 77 -11.17 14.69 -4.45
N ASN A 78 -9.95 15.01 -4.91
CA ASN A 78 -8.99 14.00 -5.37
C ASN A 78 -8.28 13.32 -4.19
N TYR A 79 -8.25 11.99 -4.24
CA TYR A 79 -7.58 11.13 -3.27
C TYR A 79 -6.48 10.32 -3.97
N GLU A 80 -5.43 9.97 -3.23
CA GLU A 80 -4.54 8.88 -3.62
C GLU A 80 -5.28 7.55 -3.42
N CYS A 81 -5.78 7.00 -4.53
CA CYS A 81 -6.56 5.78 -4.55
C CYS A 81 -5.69 4.60 -4.99
N VAL A 82 -5.70 3.53 -4.20
CA VAL A 82 -4.90 2.32 -4.42
C VAL A 82 -5.82 1.12 -4.52
N PHE A 83 -5.82 0.43 -5.66
CA PHE A 83 -6.44 -0.87 -5.85
C PHE A 83 -5.35 -1.93 -5.88
N TRP A 84 -5.24 -2.68 -4.80
CA TRP A 84 -4.11 -3.57 -4.55
C TRP A 84 -4.04 -4.73 -5.53
N ASP A 85 -5.17 -5.39 -5.79
CA ASP A 85 -5.20 -6.66 -6.53
C ASP A 85 -4.72 -6.47 -7.98
N ARG A 86 -5.06 -5.33 -8.58
CA ARG A 86 -4.60 -4.96 -9.93
C ARG A 86 -3.36 -4.05 -9.93
N ARG A 87 -2.80 -3.72 -8.77
CA ARG A 87 -1.63 -2.83 -8.63
C ARG A 87 -1.85 -1.46 -9.28
N ILE A 88 -3.07 -0.93 -9.20
CA ILE A 88 -3.44 0.35 -9.80
C ILE A 88 -3.38 1.44 -8.74
N VAL A 89 -2.73 2.55 -9.07
CA VAL A 89 -2.70 3.76 -8.22
C VAL A 89 -3.01 4.98 -9.07
N LYS A 90 -3.97 5.79 -8.63
CA LYS A 90 -4.39 7.03 -9.30
C LYS A 90 -4.65 8.13 -8.26
N ILE A 91 -4.31 9.37 -8.60
CA ILE A 91 -4.80 10.55 -7.86
C ILE A 91 -6.06 10.99 -8.58
N THR A 92 -7.23 10.67 -8.02
CA THR A 92 -8.52 10.96 -8.64
C THR A 92 -9.65 10.91 -7.61
N LYS A 93 -10.88 11.22 -8.02
CA LYS A 93 -12.06 11.10 -7.16
C LYS A 93 -12.31 9.63 -6.82
N PRO A 94 -12.51 9.25 -5.55
CA PRO A 94 -12.85 7.89 -5.14
C PRO A 94 -13.97 7.24 -5.96
N GLY A 95 -15.09 7.95 -6.18
CA GLY A 95 -16.22 7.41 -6.97
C GLY A 95 -15.82 7.05 -8.41
N LYS A 96 -15.02 7.90 -9.06
CA LYS A 96 -14.48 7.63 -10.41
C LYS A 96 -13.49 6.46 -10.40
N PHE A 97 -12.67 6.35 -9.36
CA PHE A 97 -11.69 5.27 -9.22
C PHE A 97 -12.34 3.88 -9.14
N LEU A 98 -13.46 3.78 -8.42
CA LEU A 98 -14.15 2.50 -8.19
C LEU A 98 -14.88 1.96 -9.41
N GLN A 99 -15.09 2.76 -10.46
CA GLN A 99 -15.72 2.30 -11.72
C GLN A 99 -14.89 1.21 -12.42
N ASP A 100 -13.57 1.20 -12.19
CA ASP A 100 -12.65 0.21 -12.76
C ASP A 100 -12.55 -1.09 -11.92
N VAL A 101 -13.25 -1.17 -10.78
CA VAL A 101 -13.19 -2.29 -9.84
C VAL A 101 -14.34 -3.27 -10.13
N SER A 102 -13.99 -4.55 -10.28
CA SER A 102 -14.98 -5.61 -10.51
C SER A 102 -15.86 -5.83 -9.27
N PRO A 103 -17.12 -6.25 -9.42
CA PRO A 103 -17.98 -6.61 -8.29
C PRO A 103 -17.33 -7.68 -7.39
N GLY A 104 -17.48 -7.52 -6.08
CA GLY A 104 -16.93 -8.44 -5.09
C GLY A 104 -16.83 -7.82 -3.70
N LYS A 105 -16.24 -8.58 -2.76
CA LYS A 105 -15.93 -8.11 -1.41
C LYS A 105 -14.46 -7.76 -1.29
N TYR A 106 -14.20 -6.60 -0.69
CA TYR A 106 -12.86 -6.05 -0.58
C TYR A 106 -12.65 -5.47 0.81
N TYR A 107 -11.41 -5.56 1.29
CA TYR A 107 -10.97 -4.68 2.36
C TYR A 107 -10.93 -3.25 1.86
N PHE A 108 -11.57 -2.37 2.61
CA PHE A 108 -11.69 -0.96 2.36
C PHE A 108 -11.07 -0.17 3.50
N TYR A 109 -10.28 0.83 3.16
CA TYR A 109 -9.79 1.83 4.11
C TYR A 109 -9.81 3.20 3.45
N ILE A 110 -10.28 4.21 4.17
CA ILE A 110 -10.23 5.60 3.74
C ILE A 110 -9.78 6.48 4.89
N ASN A 111 -8.90 7.43 4.58
CA ASN A 111 -8.53 8.49 5.50
C ASN A 111 -8.80 9.84 4.82
N LYS A 112 -9.79 10.57 5.36
CA LYS A 112 -10.24 11.84 4.80
C LYS A 112 -9.20 12.95 4.98
N GLU A 113 -8.54 13.01 6.13
CA GLU A 113 -7.50 14.01 6.42
C GLU A 113 -6.29 13.86 5.49
N LYS A 114 -5.84 12.62 5.30
CA LYS A 114 -4.68 12.29 4.45
C LYS A 114 -5.05 12.15 2.97
N LYS A 115 -6.34 12.24 2.62
CA LYS A 115 -6.90 12.04 1.27
C LYS A 115 -6.37 10.77 0.61
N THR A 116 -6.46 9.64 1.32
CA THR A 116 -6.00 8.32 0.83
C THR A 116 -7.13 7.30 0.90
N LEU A 117 -7.18 6.43 -0.11
CA LEU A 117 -8.14 5.33 -0.21
C LEU A 117 -7.41 4.06 -0.61
N TYR A 118 -7.74 2.96 0.06
CA TYR A 118 -7.29 1.61 -0.28
C TYR A 118 -8.49 0.70 -0.51
N ILE A 119 -8.38 -0.12 -1.55
CA ILE A 119 -9.27 -1.25 -1.82
C ILE A 119 -8.44 -2.46 -2.26
N GLY A 120 -8.79 -3.66 -1.81
CA GLY A 120 -8.17 -4.91 -2.25
C GLY A 120 -8.63 -6.14 -1.46
N THR A 121 -8.33 -7.32 -1.95
CA THR A 121 -8.66 -8.61 -1.30
C THR A 121 -7.81 -8.90 -0.06
N GLN A 122 -6.67 -8.20 0.10
CA GLN A 122 -5.78 -8.33 1.26
C GLN A 122 -5.99 -7.17 2.24
N GLU A 123 -5.75 -7.45 3.52
CA GLU A 123 -5.81 -6.45 4.59
C GLU A 123 -4.96 -5.20 4.26
N PRO A 124 -5.47 -3.99 4.57
CA PRO A 124 -4.74 -2.77 4.33
C PRO A 124 -3.58 -2.65 5.30
N LEU A 125 -2.39 -2.40 4.75
CA LEU A 125 -1.21 -2.05 5.52
C LEU A 125 -0.81 -0.61 5.26
N LEU A 126 -0.17 0.04 6.24
CA LEU A 126 0.49 1.32 6.07
C LEU A 126 2.00 1.13 6.18
N ALA A 127 2.73 1.39 5.10
CA ALA A 127 4.18 1.43 5.14
C ALA A 127 4.67 2.70 5.85
N LEU A 128 5.39 2.51 6.95
CA LEU A 128 5.92 3.56 7.80
C LEU A 128 7.25 4.09 7.29
N THR A 129 8.15 3.18 6.89
CA THR A 129 9.47 3.54 6.36
C THR A 129 10.02 2.46 5.41
N PHE A 130 11.03 2.85 4.64
CA PHE A 130 11.85 1.97 3.81
C PHE A 130 13.31 2.21 4.17
N ARG A 131 14.09 1.16 4.45
CA ARG A 131 15.48 1.28 4.93
C ARG A 131 16.35 0.09 4.55
N PRO A 132 17.68 0.13 4.74
CA PRO A 132 18.50 -1.07 4.69
C PRO A 132 18.00 -2.15 5.67
N ALA A 133 18.15 -3.42 5.28
CA ALA A 133 17.81 -4.55 6.11
C ALA A 133 18.76 -4.67 7.30
N LYS A 134 18.23 -4.96 8.49
CA LYS A 134 19.02 -5.28 9.71
C LYS A 134 19.66 -6.65 9.56
N ARG A 135 20.74 -6.92 10.32
CA ARG A 135 21.48 -8.18 10.25
C ARG A 135 20.58 -9.41 10.36
N TRP A 136 19.65 -9.41 11.30
CA TRP A 136 18.72 -10.51 11.53
C TRP A 136 17.67 -10.65 10.40
N GLU A 137 17.20 -9.54 9.83
CA GLU A 137 16.28 -9.55 8.67
C GLU A 137 16.96 -10.19 7.45
N ARG A 138 18.25 -9.89 7.24
CA ARG A 138 19.04 -10.51 6.17
C ARG A 138 19.24 -12.00 6.39
N ALA A 139 19.55 -12.40 7.63
CA ALA A 139 19.71 -13.81 7.97
C ALA A 139 18.41 -14.57 7.66
N LEU A 140 17.25 -14.08 8.14
CA LEU A 140 15.96 -14.69 7.85
C LEU A 140 15.69 -14.80 6.34
N PHE A 141 15.99 -13.75 5.55
CA PHE A 141 15.82 -13.78 4.11
C PHE A 141 16.62 -14.89 3.42
N TYR A 142 17.89 -15.11 3.80
CA TYR A 142 18.73 -16.12 3.16
C TYR A 142 18.41 -17.57 3.57
N PHE A 143 17.66 -17.76 4.65
CA PHE A 143 17.26 -19.07 5.17
C PHE A 143 15.76 -19.36 4.96
N THR A 144 15.06 -18.54 4.18
CA THR A 144 13.67 -18.76 3.74
C THR A 144 13.67 -19.16 2.27
#